data_AF-A0A850Z0M3-F1
#
_entry.id   AF-A0A850Z0M3-F1
#
_cell.length_a   1.000
_cell.length_b   1.000
_cell.length_c   1.000
_cell.angle_alpha   90.00
_cell.angle_beta   90.00
_cell.angle_gamma   90.00
#
_symmetry.space_group_name_H-M   'P 1'
#
loop_
_entity.id
_entity.type
_entity.pdbx_description
1 polymer ?
#
loop_
_entity_poly.entity_id
_entity_poly.type
_entity_poly.pdbx_seq_one_letter_code
_entity_poly.pdbx_strand_id
1 'polypeptide(L)' 'IAPKFSLPDQDGEQVNLTDFQGQRVLVYFYPKAMTPGCTVQACGLRDNMDELKKVGVEVLGISTDKPEKLSRFAEK' A
#
# COMPACT_ATOMS: atom_id res chain seq x y z
N ILE A 1 18.71 -3.54 -5.67
CA ILE A 1 17.41 -3.91 -6.26
C ILE A 1 16.44 -4.18 -5.11
N ALA A 2 15.15 -3.85 -5.23
CA ALA A 2 14.18 -4.18 -4.18
C ALA A 2 13.99 -5.72 -4.10
N PRO A 3 13.83 -6.31 -2.90
CA PRO A 3 13.55 -7.73 -2.77
C PRO A 3 12.25 -8.11 -3.46
N LYS A 4 12.24 -9.26 -4.15
CA LYS A 4 11.00 -9.82 -4.69
C LYS A 4 10.11 -10.25 -3.53
N PHE A 5 8.82 -9.95 -3.63
CA PHE A 5 7.80 -10.47 -2.74
C PHE A 5 6.56 -10.86 -3.51
N SER A 6 5.79 -11.73 -2.88
CA SER A 6 4.46 -12.14 -3.28
C SER A 6 3.66 -12.21 -1.98
N LEU A 7 2.74 -11.28 -1.76
CA LEU A 7 1.97 -11.13 -0.52
C LEU A 7 0.49 -10.96 -0.85
N PRO A 8 -0.41 -11.46 0.01
CA PRO A 8 -1.84 -11.21 -0.17
C PRO A 8 -2.13 -9.75 0.14
N ASP A 9 -3.05 -9.15 -0.61
CA ASP A 9 -3.63 -7.86 -0.28
C ASP A 9 -4.75 -7.99 0.78
N GLN A 10 -5.48 -6.90 1.00
CA GLN A 10 -6.59 -6.85 1.94
C GLN A 10 -7.78 -7.76 1.57
N ASP A 11 -7.92 -8.10 0.29
CA ASP A 11 -9.00 -8.94 -0.25
C ASP A 11 -8.56 -10.40 -0.46
N GLY A 12 -7.28 -10.69 -0.17
CA GLY A 12 -6.68 -12.01 -0.30
C GLY A 12 -6.13 -12.30 -1.70
N GLU A 13 -6.09 -11.31 -2.58
CA GLU A 13 -5.49 -11.43 -3.91
C GLU A 13 -3.97 -11.32 -3.82
N GLN A 14 -3.25 -12.14 -4.59
CA GLN A 14 -1.79 -12.09 -4.59
C GLN A 14 -1.26 -10.90 -5.37
N VAL A 15 -0.43 -10.10 -4.71
CA VAL A 15 0.33 -9.01 -5.32
C VAL A 15 1.80 -9.41 -5.43
N ASN A 16 2.35 -9.42 -6.64
CA ASN A 16 3.77 -9.64 -6.88
C ASN A 16 4.47 -8.32 -7.23
N LEU A 17 5.59 -8.01 -6.58
CA LEU A 17 6.36 -6.81 -6.93
C LEU A 17 6.84 -6.84 -8.40
N THR A 18 7.01 -8.04 -8.97
CA THR A 18 7.42 -8.22 -10.36
C THR A 18 6.39 -7.74 -11.37
N ASP A 19 5.12 -7.62 -10.98
CA ASP A 19 4.04 -7.17 -11.86
C ASP A 19 4.16 -5.66 -12.14
N PHE A 20 4.94 -4.93 -11.33
CA PHE A 20 5.22 -3.50 -11.45
C PHE A 20 6.56 -3.19 -12.14
N GLN A 21 7.16 -4.16 -12.83
CA GLN A 21 8.43 -3.92 -13.54
C GLN A 21 8.31 -2.76 -14.54
N GLY A 22 9.30 -1.86 -14.52
CA GLY A 22 9.31 -0.66 -15.36
C GLY A 22 8.47 0.51 -14.83
N GLN A 23 7.74 0.33 -13.73
CA GLN A 23 6.96 1.38 -13.08
C GLN A 23 7.71 1.93 -11.85
N ARG A 24 7.33 3.12 -11.40
CA ARG A 24 7.79 3.65 -10.11
C ARG A 24 6.82 3.19 -9.04
N VAL A 25 7.35 2.57 -7.98
CA VAL A 25 6.54 2.06 -6.88
C VAL A 25 6.95 2.73 -5.58
N LEU A 26 6.00 3.40 -4.93
CA LEU A 26 6.14 3.91 -3.57
C LEU A 26 5.59 2.86 -2.61
N VAL A 27 6.47 2.25 -1.83
CA VAL A 27 6.07 1.30 -0.78
C VAL A 27 6.01 2.00 0.57
N TYR A 28 4.82 2.07 1.14
CA TYR A 28 4.57 2.63 2.46
C TYR A 28 4.42 1.50 3.48
N PHE A 29 5.48 1.29 4.27
CA PHE A 29 5.44 0.36 5.40
C PHE A 29 4.88 1.05 6.63
N TYR A 30 3.93 0.40 7.31
CA TYR A 30 3.38 0.91 8.56
C TYR A 30 3.22 -0.21 9.59
N PRO A 31 3.51 0.06 10.88
CA PRO A 31 3.56 -0.99 11.89
C PRO A 31 2.18 -1.46 12.35
N LYS A 32 1.16 -0.60 12.26
CA LYS A 32 -0.19 -0.89 12.77
C LYS A 32 -1.26 0.00 12.17
N ALA A 33 -2.19 -0.62 11.44
CA ALA A 33 -3.42 -0.01 10.93
C ALA A 33 -4.25 0.62 12.05
N MET A 34 -4.96 1.69 11.71
CA MET A 34 -5.88 2.46 12.58
C MET A 34 -5.22 3.17 13.77
N THR A 35 -3.90 3.35 13.77
CA THR A 35 -3.22 4.22 14.75
C THR A 35 -3.16 5.65 14.22
N PRO A 36 -3.22 6.70 15.07
CA PRO A 36 -3.34 8.08 14.60
C PRO A 36 -2.29 8.49 13.56
N GLY A 37 -1.01 8.15 13.80
CA GLY A 37 0.07 8.44 12.86
C GLY A 37 -0.08 7.72 11.52
N CYS A 38 -0.36 6.40 11.56
CA CYS A 38 -0.52 5.62 10.34
C CYS A 38 -1.75 6.05 9.54
N THR A 39 -2.84 6.43 10.21
CA THR A 39 -4.06 6.95 9.57
C THR A 39 -3.76 8.26 8.85
N VAL A 40 -3.09 9.21 9.50
CA VAL A 40 -2.73 10.50 8.85
C VAL A 40 -1.86 10.27 7.60
N GLN A 41 -0.88 9.38 7.69
CA GLN A 41 0.00 9.05 6.56
C GLN A 41 -0.74 8.35 5.42
N ALA A 42 -1.58 7.35 5.73
CA ALA A 42 -2.35 6.61 4.73
C ALA A 42 -3.39 7.50 4.03
N CYS A 43 -4.14 8.31 4.79
CA CYS A 43 -5.07 9.27 4.22
C CYS A 43 -4.35 10.30 3.36
N GLY A 44 -3.18 10.81 3.79
CA GLY A 44 -2.36 11.69 2.98
C GLY A 44 -1.94 11.08 1.64
N LEU A 45 -1.57 9.80 1.62
CA LEU A 45 -1.26 9.09 0.37
C LEU A 45 -2.51 8.91 -0.51
N ARG A 46 -3.64 8.50 0.07
CA ARG A 46 -4.93 8.34 -0.63
C ARG A 46 -5.36 9.66 -1.27
N ASP A 47 -5.31 10.75 -0.52
CA ASP A 47 -5.77 12.07 -0.96
C ASP A 47 -4.91 12.63 -2.12
N ASN A 48 -3.66 12.17 -2.25
CA ASN A 48 -2.74 12.54 -3.34
C ASN A 48 -2.55 11.43 -4.39
N MET A 49 -3.32 10.35 -4.33
CA MET A 49 -3.11 9.17 -5.18
C MET A 49 -3.27 9.50 -6.67
N ASP A 50 -4.20 10.37 -7.03
CA ASP A 50 -4.39 10.83 -8.41
C ASP A 50 -3.18 11.62 -8.93
N GLU A 51 -2.52 12.42 -8.09
CA GLU A 51 -1.32 13.16 -8.47
C GLU A 51 -0.12 12.24 -8.67
N LEU A 52 0.04 11.27 -7.78
CA LEU A 52 1.07 10.23 -7.89
C LEU A 52 0.88 9.40 -9.17
N LYS A 53 -0.37 9.03 -9.47
CA LYS A 53 -0.70 8.29 -10.69
C LYS A 53 -0.41 9.09 -11.96
N LYS A 54 -0.67 10.41 -11.98
CA LYS A 54 -0.34 11.29 -13.13
C LYS A 54 1.15 11.32 -13.45
N VAL A 55 2.01 11.10 -12.45
CA VAL A 55 3.47 11.03 -12.64
C VAL A 55 4.01 9.59 -12.72
N GLY A 56 3.11 8.61 -12.89
CA GLY A 56 3.45 7.20 -13.10
C GLY A 56 3.96 6.48 -11.85
N VAL A 57 3.44 6.85 -10.67
CA VAL A 57 3.78 6.21 -9.39
C VAL A 57 2.59 5.37 -8.89
N GLU A 58 2.86 4.09 -8.68
CA GLU A 58 1.96 3.17 -7.98
C GLU A 58 2.28 3.15 -6.48
N VAL A 59 1.25 3.07 -5.63
CA VAL A 59 1.40 3.11 -4.17
C VAL A 59 0.99 1.77 -3.58
N LEU A 60 1.89 1.14 -2.81
CA LEU A 60 1.62 -0.10 -2.10
C LEU A 60 1.76 0.11 -0.59
N GLY A 61 0.69 -0.12 0.16
CA GLY A 61 0.73 -0.15 1.62
C GLY A 61 1.05 -1.55 2.14
N ILE A 62 2.02 -1.69 3.04
CA ILE A 62 2.40 -2.97 3.63
C ILE A 62 2.42 -2.88 5.16
N SER A 63 1.73 -3.82 5.81
CA SER A 63 1.71 -4.02 7.25
C SER A 63 1.66 -5.51 7.58
N THR A 64 2.03 -5.85 8.81
CA THR A 64 1.89 -7.20 9.39
C THR A 64 0.50 -7.46 9.98
N ASP A 65 -0.42 -6.50 9.91
CA ASP A 65 -1.82 -6.71 10.31
C ASP A 65 -2.51 -7.74 9.40
N LYS A 66 -3.55 -8.40 9.93
CA LYS A 66 -4.33 -9.37 9.15
C LYS A 66 -5.14 -8.70 8.03
N PRO A 67 -5.39 -9.38 6.89
CA PRO A 67 -6.15 -8.83 5.76
C PRO A 67 -7.49 -8.20 6.16
N GLU A 68 -8.25 -8.80 7.09
CA GLU A 68 -9.56 -8.25 7.49
C GLU A 68 -9.44 -6.88 8.17
N LYS A 69 -8.32 -6.65 8.87
CA LYS A 69 -8.03 -5.35 9.48
C LYS A 69 -7.54 -4.35 8.44
N LEU A 70 -6.79 -4.81 7.44
CA LEU A 70 -6.32 -3.99 6.33
C LEU A 70 -7.49 -3.54 5.45
N SER A 71 -8.47 -4.41 5.19
CA SER A 71 -9.67 -4.10 4.40
C SER A 71 -10.46 -2.96 5.06
N ARG A 72 -10.69 -3.04 6.37
CA ARG A 72 -11.31 -1.94 7.15
C ARG A 72 -10.48 -0.65 7.19
N PHE A 73 -9.16 -0.76 7.04
CA PHE A 73 -8.28 0.42 7.03
C PHE A 73 -8.26 1.08 5.65
N ALA A 74 -8.43 0.33 4.57
CA ALA A 74 -8.54 0.85 3.21
C ALA A 74 -9.82 1.69 2.99
N GLU A 75 -10.87 1.46 3.78
CA GLU A 75 -12.09 2.29 3.81
C GLU A 75 -11.90 3.66 4.49
N LYS A 76 -10.71 3.94 5.07
CA LYS A 76 -10.43 5.20 5.77
C LYS A 76 -10.07 6.33 4.86
#